data_AF-A0A923RJQ8-F1
#
_entry.id   AF-A0A923RJQ8-F1
#
_cell.length_a   1.000
_cell.length_b   1.000
_cell.length_c   1.000
_cell.angle_alpha   90.00
_cell.angle_beta   90.00
_cell.angle_gamma   90.00
#
_symmetry.space_group_name_H-M   'P 1'
#
loop_
_entity.id
_entity.type
_entity.pdbx_description
1 polymer ?
#
loop_
_entity_poly.entity_id
_entity_poly.type
_entity_poly.pdbx_seq_one_letter_code
_entity_poly.pdbx_strand_id
1 'polypeptide(L)'
;MLLTPLGPIKLYVDDEEIEYKAIRYIVDKRCRDANGRYLIEYKYKKEYKAQKIKCCIPSLRIEGDIESGERLEAISFYKEFTKLTIGVEADFALAEEYGYDFSGGYVDNGIEYETNSCTEDRTFKFGISWIQPYTEENDHQTWYAADPAYMPTTPIKAPILSIDELGIWEKILWDITDKMNRMFTYYINVGLNYKQFPLKIVVIVTSIEETVHKKEINSIIRNITDRYEIPNHEYYEIVYQESGRG
;
A
#
# COMPACT_ATOMS: atom_id res chain seq x y z
N MET A 1 11.32 9.23 -0.06
CA MET A 1 11.18 8.72 1.32
C MET A 1 9.76 8.22 1.54
N LEU A 2 9.60 6.96 1.94
CA LEU A 2 8.33 6.33 2.32
C LEU A 2 8.17 6.37 3.84
N LEU A 3 7.09 6.98 4.33
CA LEU A 3 6.73 6.99 5.75
C LEU A 3 5.66 5.92 6.02
N THR A 4 5.89 5.08 7.02
CA THR A 4 4.96 4.02 7.45
C THR A 4 4.52 4.27 8.90
N PRO A 5 3.49 3.58 9.40
CA PRO A 5 3.08 3.70 10.81
C PRO A 5 4.17 3.28 11.81
N LEU A 6 5.14 2.45 11.41
CA LEU A 6 6.23 2.01 12.28
C LEU A 6 7.50 2.87 12.15
N GLY A 7 7.52 3.80 11.19
CA GLY A 7 8.65 4.70 10.95
C GLY A 7 8.99 4.87 9.47
N PRO A 8 9.99 5.70 9.14
CA PRO A 8 10.45 5.87 7.78
C PRO A 8 11.20 4.61 7.30
N ILE A 9 10.92 4.19 6.06
CA ILE A 9 11.71 3.16 5.38
C ILE A 9 12.98 3.82 4.85
N LYS A 10 14.11 3.13 5.00
CA LYS A 10 15.40 3.56 4.48
C LYS A 10 16.06 2.46 3.67
N LEU A 11 16.84 2.87 2.68
CA LEU A 11 17.63 1.98 1.84
C LEU A 11 19.10 2.32 2.06
N TYR A 12 19.91 1.31 2.34
CA TYR A 12 21.34 1.42 2.55
C TYR A 12 22.07 0.55 1.52
N VAL A 13 23.18 1.05 0.99
CA VAL A 13 24.12 0.28 0.18
C VAL A 13 25.48 0.40 0.85
N ASP A 14 26.02 -0.73 1.31
CA ASP A 14 27.29 -0.78 2.07
C ASP A 14 27.31 0.21 3.25
N ASP A 15 26.20 0.24 4.00
CA ASP A 15 25.93 1.13 5.15
C ASP A 15 25.78 2.63 4.84
N GLU A 16 25.90 3.05 3.58
CA GLU A 16 25.57 4.41 3.14
C GLU A 16 24.09 4.52 2.77
N GLU A 17 23.39 5.50 3.34
CA GLU A 17 21.98 5.76 3.03
C GLU A 17 21.84 6.31 1.61
N ILE A 18 20.95 5.72 0.82
CA ILE A 18 20.68 6.18 -0.55
C ILE A 18 19.23 6.62 -0.73
N GLU A 19 19.03 7.53 -1.68
CA GLU A 19 17.69 7.93 -2.09
C GLU A 19 17.03 6.85 -2.94
N TYR A 20 15.71 6.73 -2.81
CA TYR A 20 14.90 5.82 -3.60
C TYR A 20 13.52 6.42 -3.89
N LYS A 21 12.88 5.86 -4.91
CA LYS A 21 11.46 6.10 -5.21
C LYS A 21 10.64 4.91 -4.72
N ALA A 22 9.63 5.18 -3.90
CA ALA A 22 8.60 4.19 -3.58
C ALA A 22 7.45 4.32 -4.57
N ILE A 23 7.05 3.21 -5.18
CA ILE A 23 5.94 3.11 -6.11
C ILE A 23 4.79 2.46 -5.37
N ARG A 24 3.65 3.15 -5.23
CA ARG A 24 2.45 2.55 -4.63
C ARG A 24 1.79 1.60 -5.62
N TYR A 25 1.37 0.44 -5.13
CA TYR A 25 0.60 -0.54 -5.88
C TYR A 25 -0.84 -0.62 -5.38
N ILE A 26 -1.76 -0.94 -6.29
CA ILE A 26 -3.15 -1.22 -5.95
C ILE A 26 -3.20 -2.49 -5.11
N VAL A 27 -4.00 -2.50 -4.06
CA VAL A 27 -4.38 -3.74 -3.37
C VAL A 27 -5.30 -4.57 -4.26
N ASP A 28 -5.21 -5.89 -4.17
CA ASP A 28 -6.11 -6.79 -4.87
C ASP A 28 -6.80 -7.74 -3.87
N LYS A 29 -7.58 -8.70 -4.37
CA LYS A 29 -8.34 -9.62 -3.51
C LYS A 29 -7.49 -10.36 -2.46
N ARG A 30 -6.17 -10.52 -2.69
CA ARG A 30 -5.25 -11.17 -1.75
C ARG A 30 -4.84 -10.27 -0.59
N CYS A 31 -4.98 -8.96 -0.75
CA CYS A 31 -4.49 -7.97 0.20
C CYS A 31 -5.38 -6.73 0.33
N ARG A 32 -6.70 -6.90 0.20
CA ARG A 32 -7.69 -5.82 0.19
C ARG A 32 -7.68 -4.95 1.45
N ASP A 33 -7.20 -5.48 2.57
CA ASP A 33 -7.18 -4.81 3.86
C ASP A 33 -5.86 -4.05 4.10
N ALA A 34 -4.87 -4.18 3.20
CA ALA A 34 -3.61 -3.44 3.26
C ALA A 34 -3.83 -1.92 3.14
N ASN A 35 -3.37 -1.18 4.14
CA ASN A 35 -3.37 0.28 4.11
C ASN A 35 -2.24 0.81 3.23
N GLY A 36 -1.10 0.09 3.21
CA GLY A 36 0.04 0.40 2.36
C GLY A 36 0.50 -0.82 1.57
N ARG A 37 0.83 -0.58 0.30
CA ARG A 37 1.43 -1.55 -0.62
C ARG A 37 2.36 -0.79 -1.55
N TYR A 38 3.67 -0.99 -1.40
CA TYR A 38 4.69 -0.20 -2.09
C TYR A 38 5.83 -1.09 -2.58
N LEU A 39 6.43 -0.70 -3.70
CA LEU A 39 7.65 -1.29 -4.24
C LEU A 39 8.78 -0.25 -4.18
N ILE A 40 9.94 -0.67 -3.72
CA ILE A 40 11.20 0.06 -3.84
C ILE A 40 12.13 -0.75 -4.74
N GLU A 41 12.76 -0.08 -5.70
CA GLU A 41 13.65 -0.70 -6.67
C GLU A 41 15.06 -0.14 -6.56
N TYR A 42 16.06 -1.01 -6.58
CA TYR A 42 17.48 -0.66 -6.67
C TYR A 42 18.10 -1.29 -7.92
N LYS A 43 18.59 -0.45 -8.84
CA LYS A 43 19.25 -0.90 -10.07
C LYS A 43 20.71 -1.22 -9.77
N TYR A 44 21.01 -2.51 -9.69
CA TYR A 44 22.36 -3.01 -9.54
C TYR A 44 23.00 -3.25 -10.91
N LYS A 45 24.29 -2.98 -11.00
CA LYS A 45 25.14 -3.36 -12.11
C LYS A 45 26.30 -4.17 -11.59
N LYS A 46 26.71 -5.19 -12.34
CA LYS A 46 27.86 -6.06 -12.04
C LYS A 46 29.15 -5.29 -11.78
N GLU A 47 29.31 -4.13 -12.40
CA GLU A 47 30.46 -3.23 -12.17
C GLU A 47 30.58 -2.75 -10.72
N TYR A 48 29.49 -2.74 -9.95
CA TYR A 48 29.47 -2.38 -8.54
C TYR A 48 30.06 -3.48 -7.63
N LYS A 49 30.21 -4.71 -8.13
CA LYS A 49 30.74 -5.88 -7.40
C LYS A 49 29.88 -6.20 -6.15
N ALA A 50 30.49 -6.82 -5.14
CA ALA A 50 29.82 -7.18 -3.90
C ALA A 50 29.31 -5.94 -3.17
N GLN A 51 28.02 -5.96 -2.83
CA GLN A 51 27.31 -4.91 -2.10
C GLN A 51 26.31 -5.55 -1.15
N LYS A 52 26.08 -4.89 -0.02
CA LYS A 52 24.94 -5.14 0.86
C LYS A 52 23.87 -4.10 0.64
N ILE A 53 22.71 -4.54 0.16
CA ILE A 53 21.59 -3.67 -0.18
C ILE A 53 20.48 -3.93 0.84
N LYS A 54 20.34 -3.05 1.83
CA LYS A 54 19.50 -3.24 3.01
C LYS A 54 18.32 -2.29 3.01
N CYS A 55 17.10 -2.84 3.13
CA CYS A 55 15.86 -2.08 3.32
C CYS A 55 15.38 -2.26 4.76
N CYS A 56 15.26 -1.18 5.52
CA CYS A 56 14.97 -1.26 6.96
C CYS A 56 14.18 -0.08 7.51
N ILE A 57 13.76 -0.20 8.76
CA ILE A 57 13.14 0.86 9.57
C ILE A 57 14.11 1.21 10.72
N PRO A 58 15.00 2.21 10.57
CA PRO A 58 16.06 2.49 11.54
C PRO A 58 15.57 2.84 12.94
N SER A 59 14.36 3.36 13.09
CA SER A 59 13.78 3.70 14.39
C SER A 59 13.15 2.50 15.11
N LEU A 60 13.00 1.37 14.42
CA LEU A 60 12.34 0.19 14.97
C LEU A 60 13.29 -0.58 15.89
N ARG A 61 12.76 -1.02 17.03
CA ARG A 61 13.49 -1.72 18.12
C ARG A 61 12.75 -3.00 18.54
N ILE A 62 11.99 -3.56 17.61
CA ILE A 62 11.20 -4.77 17.80
C ILE A 62 11.77 -5.79 16.82
N GLU A 63 12.00 -7.00 17.32
CA GLU A 63 12.45 -8.12 16.49
C GLU A 63 11.37 -8.49 15.48
N GLY A 64 11.79 -8.81 14.26
CA GLY A 64 10.87 -9.20 13.20
C GLY A 64 10.64 -10.70 13.15
N ASP A 65 9.43 -11.09 12.77
CA ASP A 65 9.06 -12.47 12.50
C ASP A 65 9.37 -12.81 11.04
N ILE A 66 10.11 -13.89 10.81
CA ILE A 66 10.42 -14.38 9.46
C ILE A 66 9.19 -15.11 8.91
N GLU A 67 8.71 -14.67 7.76
CA GLU A 67 7.55 -15.22 7.06
C GLU A 67 7.93 -15.60 5.63
N SER A 68 8.94 -16.44 5.42
CA SER A 68 9.35 -16.87 4.08
C SER A 68 8.33 -17.81 3.42
N GLY A 69 8.33 -17.83 2.09
CA GLY A 69 7.70 -18.87 1.28
C GLY A 69 8.48 -19.11 -0.01
N GLU A 70 7.89 -19.85 -0.95
CA GLU A 70 8.58 -20.19 -2.21
C GLU A 70 8.95 -18.91 -2.99
N ARG A 71 10.27 -18.67 -3.12
CA ARG A 71 10.84 -17.49 -3.81
C ARG A 71 10.45 -16.13 -3.20
N LEU A 72 10.03 -16.12 -1.93
CA LEU A 72 9.75 -14.92 -1.16
C LEU A 72 10.43 -15.04 0.19
N GLU A 73 11.38 -14.14 0.45
CA GLU A 73 11.92 -13.93 1.79
C GLU A 73 11.24 -12.68 2.36
N ALA A 74 10.67 -12.78 3.56
CA ALA A 74 9.91 -11.68 4.14
C ALA A 74 10.09 -11.63 5.66
N ILE A 75 10.12 -10.41 6.18
CA ILE A 75 10.17 -10.13 7.61
C ILE A 75 9.03 -9.20 8.00
N SER A 76 8.32 -9.56 9.06
CA SER A 76 7.16 -8.86 9.56
C SER A 76 7.41 -8.27 10.94
N PHE A 77 6.87 -7.08 11.17
CA PHE A 77 7.01 -6.35 12.42
C PHE A 77 5.66 -6.03 12.99
N TYR A 78 5.48 -6.41 14.26
CA TYR A 78 4.25 -6.20 15.00
C TYR A 78 4.43 -5.10 16.04
N LYS A 79 3.53 -4.12 16.02
CA LYS A 79 3.46 -3.10 17.07
C LYS A 79 2.04 -2.62 17.25
N GLU A 80 1.51 -2.79 18.46
CA GLU A 80 0.11 -2.46 18.79
C GLU A 80 -0.84 -3.15 17.80
N PHE A 81 -1.65 -2.39 17.06
CA PHE A 81 -2.57 -2.91 16.04
C PHE A 81 -1.98 -2.83 14.62
N THR A 82 -0.66 -2.69 14.46
CA THR A 82 -0.02 -2.62 13.14
C THR A 82 0.82 -3.86 12.88
N LYS A 83 0.63 -4.47 11.70
CA LYS A 83 1.60 -5.37 11.08
C LYS A 83 2.20 -4.69 9.86
N LEU A 84 3.52 -4.70 9.72
CA LEU A 84 4.25 -4.24 8.55
C LEU A 84 5.19 -5.34 8.06
N THR A 85 5.16 -5.63 6.77
CA THR A 85 6.02 -6.64 6.15
C THR A 85 6.95 -6.01 5.13
N ILE A 86 8.22 -6.42 5.13
CA ILE A 86 9.18 -6.14 4.07
C ILE A 86 9.54 -7.47 3.39
N GLY A 87 9.25 -7.58 2.10
CA GLY A 87 9.46 -8.79 1.30
C GLY A 87 10.41 -8.55 0.14
N VAL A 88 11.14 -9.60 -0.25
CA VAL A 88 12.06 -9.62 -1.37
C VAL A 88 11.88 -10.91 -2.17
N GLU A 89 12.05 -10.83 -3.50
CA GLU A 89 12.12 -12.03 -4.32
C GLU A 89 13.51 -12.65 -4.14
N ALA A 90 13.57 -13.75 -3.38
CA ALA A 90 14.78 -14.51 -3.07
C ALA A 90 14.39 -15.86 -2.46
N ASP A 91 15.38 -16.73 -2.33
CA ASP A 91 15.35 -17.86 -1.40
C ASP A 91 16.74 -17.94 -0.76
N PHE A 92 16.87 -17.55 0.50
CA PHE A 92 18.17 -17.45 1.18
C PHE A 92 18.74 -18.82 1.55
N ALA A 93 17.90 -19.86 1.62
CA ALA A 93 18.32 -21.23 1.92
C ALA A 93 18.65 -22.04 0.65
N LEU A 94 17.94 -21.79 -0.45
CA LEU A 94 18.00 -22.54 -1.69
C LEU A 94 18.32 -21.66 -2.91
N ALA A 95 19.11 -20.59 -2.69
CA ALA A 95 19.47 -19.63 -3.72
C ALA A 95 19.99 -20.28 -5.01
N GLU A 96 20.89 -21.26 -4.88
CA GLU A 96 21.48 -21.99 -6.01
C GLU A 96 20.45 -22.83 -6.78
N GLU A 97 19.47 -23.44 -6.10
CA GLU A 97 18.43 -24.27 -6.72
C GLU A 97 17.50 -23.44 -7.61
N TYR A 98 17.20 -22.22 -7.17
CA TYR A 98 16.40 -21.26 -7.94
C TYR A 98 17.23 -20.44 -8.95
N GLY A 99 18.54 -20.68 -9.04
CA GLY A 99 19.43 -20.01 -9.98
C GLY A 99 19.73 -18.55 -9.61
N TYR A 100 19.57 -18.18 -8.35
CA TYR A 100 20.00 -16.88 -7.84
C TYR A 100 21.52 -16.84 -7.68
N ASP A 101 22.15 -15.82 -8.25
CA ASP A 101 23.58 -15.50 -8.18
C ASP A 101 23.89 -14.44 -7.10
N PHE A 102 22.99 -14.30 -6.14
CA PHE A 102 23.07 -13.43 -4.97
C PHE A 102 22.49 -14.16 -3.75
N SER A 103 22.80 -13.67 -2.55
CA SER A 103 22.23 -14.14 -1.29
C SER A 103 21.57 -12.98 -0.55
N GLY A 104 21.27 -13.16 0.72
CA GLY A 104 20.76 -12.11 1.57
C GLY A 104 20.58 -12.60 2.99
N GLY A 105 19.88 -11.80 3.78
CA GLY A 105 19.63 -12.14 5.16
C GLY A 105 18.64 -11.21 5.84
N TYR A 106 18.25 -11.65 7.02
CA TYR A 106 17.40 -10.92 7.94
C TYR A 106 18.25 -10.10 8.89
N VAL A 107 17.83 -8.85 9.13
CA VAL A 107 18.41 -7.98 10.16
C VAL A 107 17.31 -7.51 11.09
N ASP A 108 17.65 -7.12 12.32
CA ASP A 108 16.69 -6.83 13.40
C ASP A 108 15.53 -5.90 13.00
N ASN A 109 15.75 -5.01 12.03
CA ASN A 109 14.79 -4.01 11.59
C ASN A 109 14.55 -3.99 10.08
N GLY A 110 14.88 -5.06 9.37
CA GLY A 110 14.70 -5.13 7.92
C GLY A 110 15.25 -6.39 7.25
N ILE A 111 15.51 -6.27 5.97
CA ILE A 111 15.98 -7.36 5.11
C ILE A 111 17.04 -6.83 4.15
N GLU A 112 18.02 -7.66 3.81
CA GLU A 112 19.10 -7.28 2.89
C GLU A 112 19.34 -8.32 1.79
N TYR A 113 19.72 -7.82 0.62
CA TYR A 113 20.40 -8.60 -0.41
C TYR A 113 21.91 -8.47 -0.24
N GLU A 114 22.64 -9.51 -0.59
CA GLU A 114 24.10 -9.53 -0.66
C GLU A 114 24.54 -10.02 -2.05
N THR A 115 25.22 -9.16 -2.79
CA THR A 115 25.76 -9.47 -4.12
C THR A 115 27.20 -9.97 -4.04
N ASN A 116 27.66 -10.60 -5.11
CA ASN A 116 29.04 -11.07 -5.25
C ASN A 116 29.59 -10.74 -6.66
N SER A 117 30.82 -11.15 -6.95
CA SER A 117 31.47 -10.89 -8.25
C SER A 117 30.79 -11.52 -9.46
N CYS A 118 29.94 -12.53 -9.24
CA CYS A 118 29.18 -13.24 -10.26
C CYS A 118 27.78 -12.67 -10.45
N THR A 119 27.28 -11.82 -9.53
CA THR A 119 25.94 -11.24 -9.63
C THR A 119 25.84 -10.37 -10.89
N GLU A 120 24.91 -10.71 -11.77
CA GLU A 120 24.64 -9.98 -13.02
C GLU A 120 23.75 -8.74 -12.82
N ASP A 121 23.79 -7.82 -13.78
CA ASP A 121 22.95 -6.62 -13.84
C ASP A 121 21.46 -6.95 -13.61
N ARG A 122 20.84 -6.26 -12.66
CA ARG A 122 19.42 -6.47 -12.30
C ARG A 122 18.80 -5.32 -11.53
N THR A 123 17.51 -5.47 -11.25
CA THR A 123 16.80 -4.62 -10.30
C THR A 123 16.41 -5.43 -9.08
N PHE A 124 17.01 -5.12 -7.94
CA PHE A 124 16.60 -5.64 -6.64
C PHE A 124 15.32 -4.93 -6.20
N LYS A 125 14.40 -5.70 -5.61
CA LYS A 125 13.05 -5.23 -5.30
C LYS A 125 12.71 -5.49 -3.85
N PHE A 126 12.22 -4.46 -3.18
CA PHE A 126 11.67 -4.57 -1.83
C PHE A 126 10.19 -4.21 -1.91
N GLY A 127 9.32 -5.17 -1.57
CA GLY A 127 7.92 -4.90 -1.35
C GLY A 127 7.68 -4.54 0.12
N ILE A 128 6.97 -3.44 0.35
CA ILE A 128 6.66 -2.93 1.69
C ILE A 128 5.14 -2.88 1.79
N SER A 129 4.58 -3.51 2.81
CA SER A 129 3.15 -3.47 3.07
C SER A 129 2.84 -3.29 4.54
N TRP A 130 1.67 -2.73 4.85
CA TRP A 130 1.19 -2.69 6.23
C TRP A 130 -0.33 -2.70 6.33
N ILE A 131 -0.81 -3.24 7.45
CA ILE A 131 -2.22 -3.24 7.88
C ILE A 131 -2.31 -2.62 9.29
N GLN A 132 -3.31 -1.76 9.47
CA GLN A 132 -3.67 -1.11 10.71
C GLN A 132 -5.19 -0.76 10.70
N PRO A 133 -6.02 -1.39 11.54
CA PRO A 133 -5.69 -2.47 12.48
C PRO A 133 -5.52 -3.83 11.78
N TYR A 134 -4.54 -4.63 12.19
CA TYR A 134 -4.50 -6.05 11.82
C TYR A 134 -5.35 -6.91 12.75
N THR A 135 -5.84 -8.04 12.23
CA THR A 135 -6.61 -9.07 12.92
C THR A 135 -6.08 -10.44 12.50
N GLU A 136 -6.41 -11.50 13.24
CA GLU A 136 -6.06 -12.87 12.85
C GLU A 136 -6.56 -13.23 11.44
N GLU A 137 -7.70 -12.65 11.01
CA GLU A 137 -8.27 -12.90 9.69
C GLU A 137 -7.52 -12.22 8.55
N ASN A 138 -6.93 -11.03 8.78
CA ASN A 138 -6.29 -10.23 7.73
C ASN A 138 -4.76 -10.18 7.81
N ASP A 139 -4.17 -10.71 8.87
CA ASP A 139 -2.73 -10.70 9.15
C ASP A 139 -1.86 -11.14 7.94
N HIS A 140 -2.23 -12.27 7.33
CA HIS A 140 -1.55 -12.88 6.19
C HIS A 140 -1.54 -12.02 4.92
N GLN A 141 -2.40 -11.00 4.83
CA GLN A 141 -2.51 -10.17 3.63
C GLN A 141 -1.28 -9.28 3.41
N THR A 142 -0.58 -8.91 4.49
CA THR A 142 0.68 -8.15 4.41
C THR A 142 1.77 -8.93 3.70
N TRP A 143 1.84 -10.25 3.90
CA TRP A 143 2.73 -11.17 3.19
C TRP A 143 2.52 -11.11 1.67
N TYR A 144 1.27 -11.34 1.20
CA TYR A 144 0.92 -11.23 -0.21
C TYR A 144 1.14 -9.82 -0.78
N ALA A 145 0.90 -8.80 0.05
CA ALA A 145 1.09 -7.41 -0.34
C ALA A 145 2.56 -6.99 -0.40
N ALA A 146 3.47 -7.67 0.29
CA ALA A 146 4.90 -7.38 0.29
C ALA A 146 5.68 -8.19 -0.74
N ASP A 147 5.05 -9.17 -1.39
CA ASP A 147 5.65 -9.99 -2.43
C ASP A 147 5.90 -9.19 -3.74
N PRO A 148 7.16 -8.97 -4.15
CA PRO A 148 7.47 -8.30 -5.41
C PRO A 148 7.00 -9.06 -6.67
N ALA A 149 6.85 -10.38 -6.61
CA ALA A 149 6.37 -11.19 -7.74
C ALA A 149 4.91 -10.85 -8.09
N TYR A 150 4.14 -10.36 -7.12
CA TYR A 150 2.79 -9.85 -7.33
C TYR A 150 2.72 -8.33 -7.61
N MET A 151 3.86 -7.67 -7.79
CA MET A 151 3.98 -6.26 -8.16
C MET A 151 4.60 -6.12 -9.55
N PRO A 152 3.82 -6.28 -10.64
CA PRO A 152 4.36 -6.14 -11.99
C PRO A 152 4.96 -4.75 -12.20
N THR A 153 6.12 -4.65 -12.85
CA THR A 153 6.87 -3.39 -13.06
C THR A 153 6.08 -2.33 -13.84
N THR A 154 5.00 -2.72 -14.49
CA THR A 154 3.98 -1.79 -14.98
C THR A 154 3.05 -1.48 -13.81
N PRO A 155 3.17 -0.30 -13.16
CA PRO A 155 2.23 0.07 -12.11
C PRO A 155 0.82 -0.02 -12.70
N ILE A 156 -0.02 -0.87 -12.11
CA ILE A 156 -1.46 -0.66 -12.23
C ILE A 156 -1.66 0.71 -11.58
N LYS A 157 -2.00 1.72 -12.39
CA LYS A 157 -2.14 3.10 -11.94
C LYS A 157 -3.27 3.19 -10.89
N ALA A 158 -2.98 2.90 -9.62
CA ALA A 158 -3.66 3.60 -8.56
C ALA A 158 -3.00 4.96 -8.47
N PRO A 159 -3.75 6.05 -8.56
CA PRO A 159 -3.19 7.35 -8.24
C PRO A 159 -2.77 7.29 -6.77
N ILE A 160 -1.49 7.49 -6.51
CA ILE A 160 -1.18 8.27 -5.31
C ILE A 160 -1.72 9.64 -5.67
N LEU A 161 -2.82 10.08 -5.02
CA LEU A 161 -3.31 11.42 -5.25
C LEU A 161 -2.17 12.40 -4.90
N SER A 162 -1.64 13.04 -5.93
CA SER A 162 -0.84 14.25 -5.80
C SER A 162 -1.59 15.32 -4.99
N ILE A 163 -0.88 16.33 -4.50
CA ILE A 163 -1.51 17.48 -3.81
C ILE A 163 -2.60 18.10 -4.71
N ASP A 164 -2.35 18.16 -6.01
CA ASP A 164 -3.30 18.65 -7.00
C ASP A 164 -4.54 17.76 -7.10
N GLU A 165 -4.37 16.44 -7.04
CA GLU A 165 -5.48 15.49 -7.02
C GLU A 165 -6.28 15.52 -5.70
N LEU A 166 -5.65 15.77 -4.55
CA LEU A 166 -6.38 16.04 -3.30
C LEU A 166 -7.27 17.27 -3.44
N GLY A 167 -6.77 18.34 -4.08
CA GLY A 167 -7.58 19.53 -4.37
C GLY A 167 -8.75 19.26 -5.34
N ILE A 168 -8.61 18.30 -6.25
CA ILE A 168 -9.73 17.85 -7.10
C ILE A 168 -10.77 17.12 -6.25
N TRP A 169 -10.35 16.23 -5.35
CA TRP A 169 -11.27 15.51 -4.47
C TRP A 169 -12.00 16.41 -3.49
N GLU A 170 -11.36 17.47 -2.98
CA GLU A 170 -12.04 18.48 -2.16
C GLU A 170 -13.18 19.16 -2.94
N LYS A 171 -12.96 19.51 -4.21
CA LYS A 171 -14.00 20.08 -5.08
C LYS A 171 -15.12 19.07 -5.35
N ILE A 172 -14.77 17.81 -5.61
CA ILE A 172 -15.75 16.73 -5.79
C ILE A 172 -16.61 16.57 -4.55
N LEU A 173 -16.02 16.51 -3.35
CA LEU A 173 -16.74 16.40 -2.08
C LEU A 173 -17.67 17.60 -1.84
N TRP A 174 -17.20 18.80 -2.18
CA TRP A 174 -18.01 20.01 -2.06
C TRP A 174 -19.21 19.99 -3.00
N ASP A 175 -19.02 19.63 -4.28
CA ASP A 175 -20.09 19.49 -5.27
C ASP A 175 -21.12 18.42 -4.86
N ILE A 176 -20.64 17.27 -4.36
CA ILE A 176 -21.52 16.20 -3.84
C ILE A 176 -22.33 16.75 -2.68
N THR A 177 -21.68 17.41 -1.72
CA THR A 177 -22.34 17.94 -0.53
C THR A 177 -23.36 19.02 -0.86
N ASP A 178 -23.04 20.00 -1.73
CA ASP A 178 -23.98 21.03 -2.17
C ASP A 178 -25.18 20.43 -2.90
N LYS A 179 -24.94 19.46 -3.80
CA LYS A 179 -26.02 18.80 -4.54
C LYS A 179 -26.93 18.00 -3.60
N MET A 180 -26.36 17.26 -2.66
CA MET A 180 -27.11 16.48 -1.68
C MET A 180 -27.93 17.38 -0.75
N ASN A 181 -27.36 18.48 -0.26
CA ASN A 181 -28.07 19.46 0.58
C ASN A 181 -29.27 20.11 -0.13
N ARG A 182 -29.21 20.28 -1.45
CA ARG A 182 -30.34 20.81 -2.24
C ARG A 182 -31.44 19.78 -2.49
N MET A 183 -31.10 18.50 -2.48
CA MET A 183 -32.02 17.41 -2.85
C MET A 183 -32.62 16.70 -1.64
N PHE A 184 -31.89 16.64 -0.53
CA PHE A 184 -32.28 15.88 0.66
C PHE A 184 -32.34 16.78 1.88
N THR A 185 -33.48 16.79 2.56
CA THR A 185 -33.71 17.57 3.79
C THR A 185 -32.98 16.98 5.01
N TYR A 186 -32.59 15.69 4.96
CA TYR A 186 -32.09 14.92 6.11
C TYR A 186 -30.70 14.28 5.85
N TYR A 187 -29.87 14.91 5.05
CA TYR A 187 -28.52 14.43 4.76
C TYR A 187 -27.49 15.04 5.73
N ILE A 188 -26.54 14.23 6.21
CA ILE A 188 -25.60 14.63 7.26
C ILE A 188 -24.25 15.03 6.67
N ASN A 189 -23.60 14.13 5.92
CA ASN A 189 -22.24 14.39 5.44
C ASN A 189 -21.76 13.37 4.40
N VAL A 190 -20.77 13.77 3.60
CA VAL A 190 -19.97 12.89 2.73
C VAL A 190 -18.51 13.21 2.99
N GLY A 191 -17.77 12.17 3.36
CA GLY A 191 -16.33 12.24 3.56
C GLY A 191 -15.57 11.41 2.54
N LEU A 192 -14.27 11.66 2.43
CA LEU A 192 -13.35 10.82 1.68
C LEU A 192 -12.34 10.18 2.64
N ASN A 193 -12.25 8.86 2.62
CA ASN A 193 -11.16 8.14 3.23
C ASN A 193 -10.03 7.95 2.20
N TYR A 194 -9.06 8.87 2.25
CA TYR A 194 -7.87 8.85 1.40
C TYR A 194 -6.79 7.84 1.86
N LYS A 195 -6.96 7.22 3.04
CA LYS A 195 -6.00 6.28 3.61
C LYS A 195 -6.12 4.87 3.04
N GLN A 196 -7.13 4.62 2.22
CA GLN A 196 -7.40 3.31 1.60
C GLN A 196 -7.63 3.51 0.10
N PHE A 197 -7.22 2.52 -0.70
CA PHE A 197 -7.53 2.47 -2.12
C PHE A 197 -8.27 1.15 -2.44
N PRO A 198 -9.37 1.13 -3.21
CA PRO A 198 -10.06 2.30 -3.79
C PRO A 198 -10.49 3.28 -2.69
N LEU A 199 -10.46 4.58 -3.01
CA LEU A 199 -10.82 5.64 -2.07
C LEU A 199 -12.23 5.39 -1.56
N LYS A 200 -12.49 5.52 -0.26
CA LYS A 200 -13.87 5.32 0.23
C LYS A 200 -14.58 6.67 0.34
N ILE A 201 -15.58 6.89 -0.49
CA ILE A 201 -16.55 7.97 -0.31
C ILE A 201 -17.55 7.49 0.73
N VAL A 202 -17.45 8.03 1.94
CA VAL A 202 -18.29 7.64 3.07
C VAL A 202 -19.49 8.56 3.12
N VAL A 203 -20.67 8.03 2.89
CA VAL A 203 -21.95 8.73 2.97
C VAL A 203 -22.57 8.49 4.34
N ILE A 204 -22.81 9.55 5.10
CA ILE A 204 -23.44 9.50 6.42
C ILE A 204 -24.90 9.97 6.30
N VAL A 205 -25.83 9.15 6.77
CA VAL A 205 -27.29 9.38 6.66
C VAL A 205 -27.99 9.28 8.02
N THR A 206 -29.00 10.13 8.28
CA THR A 206 -29.75 10.18 9.56
C THR A 206 -30.74 9.04 9.74
N SER A 207 -31.33 8.55 8.66
CA SER A 207 -32.25 7.40 8.66
C SER A 207 -32.31 6.82 7.25
N ILE A 208 -31.99 5.54 7.12
CA ILE A 208 -32.11 4.82 5.85
C ILE A 208 -33.59 4.44 5.68
N GLU A 209 -34.44 5.35 5.22
CA GLU A 209 -35.64 4.88 4.52
C GLU A 209 -35.20 4.30 3.16
N GLU A 210 -35.69 3.09 2.90
CA GLU A 210 -34.99 2.00 2.23
C GLU A 210 -34.74 2.23 0.73
N THR A 211 -33.51 1.92 0.27
CA THR A 211 -33.07 1.68 -1.12
C THR A 211 -33.19 2.80 -2.17
N VAL A 212 -34.24 3.63 -2.16
CA VAL A 212 -34.48 4.66 -3.17
C VAL A 212 -33.39 5.74 -3.10
N HIS A 213 -33.09 6.22 -1.88
CA HIS A 213 -32.04 7.21 -1.69
C HIS A 213 -30.65 6.70 -2.05
N LYS A 214 -30.31 5.43 -1.78
CA LYS A 214 -28.97 4.89 -2.14
C LYS A 214 -28.73 4.90 -3.65
N LYS A 215 -29.73 4.56 -4.47
CA LYS A 215 -29.60 4.60 -5.93
C LYS A 215 -29.39 6.03 -6.43
N GLU A 216 -30.16 6.97 -5.89
CA GLU A 216 -30.08 8.37 -6.27
C GLU A 216 -28.77 9.01 -5.83
N ILE A 217 -28.32 8.74 -4.60
CA ILE A 217 -27.02 9.19 -4.07
C ILE A 217 -25.88 8.61 -4.90
N ASN A 218 -25.90 7.31 -5.20
CA ASN A 218 -24.90 6.70 -6.08
C ASN A 218 -24.88 7.36 -7.46
N SER A 219 -26.04 7.69 -8.02
CA SER A 219 -26.15 8.39 -9.31
C SER A 219 -25.54 9.80 -9.22
N ILE A 220 -25.84 10.56 -8.16
CA ILE A 220 -25.25 11.89 -7.92
C ILE A 220 -23.73 11.79 -7.85
N ILE A 221 -23.21 10.90 -7.02
CA ILE A 221 -21.77 10.73 -6.83
C ILE A 221 -21.10 10.37 -8.16
N ARG A 222 -21.64 9.39 -8.90
CA ARG A 222 -21.09 8.98 -10.20
C ARG A 222 -21.12 10.11 -11.22
N ASN A 223 -22.26 10.79 -11.37
CA ASN A 223 -22.38 11.91 -12.30
C ASN A 223 -21.38 13.03 -11.97
N ILE A 224 -21.15 13.29 -10.68
CA ILE A 224 -20.18 14.29 -10.26
C ILE A 224 -18.77 13.81 -10.56
N THR A 225 -18.38 12.59 -10.16
CA THR A 225 -17.03 12.08 -10.43
C THR A 225 -16.73 11.97 -11.93
N ASP A 226 -17.72 11.63 -12.75
CA ASP A 226 -17.59 11.57 -14.22
C ASP A 226 -17.30 12.96 -14.82
N ARG A 227 -17.89 14.04 -14.27
CA ARG A 227 -17.58 15.43 -14.70
C ARG A 227 -16.14 15.85 -14.40
N TYR A 228 -15.51 15.24 -13.41
CA TYR A 228 -14.11 15.46 -13.07
C TYR A 228 -13.18 14.41 -13.72
N GLU A 229 -13.69 13.65 -14.70
CA GLU A 229 -12.93 12.62 -15.44
C GLU A 229 -12.31 11.54 -14.54
N ILE A 230 -12.92 11.25 -13.38
CA ILE A 230 -12.48 10.19 -12.48
C ILE A 230 -13.04 8.83 -12.96
N PRO A 231 -12.21 7.84 -13.34
CA PRO A 231 -12.70 6.55 -13.84
C PRO A 231 -13.52 5.79 -12.78
N ASN A 232 -14.69 5.28 -13.17
CA ASN A 232 -15.64 4.69 -12.24
C ASN A 232 -15.27 3.23 -11.83
N HIS A 233 -15.53 2.88 -10.56
CA HIS A 233 -15.35 1.58 -9.88
C HIS A 233 -13.95 1.10 -9.48
N GLU A 234 -12.88 1.49 -10.18
CA GLU A 234 -11.52 1.10 -9.77
C GLU A 234 -10.89 2.11 -8.81
N TYR A 235 -11.35 3.36 -8.83
CA TYR A 235 -10.78 4.47 -8.06
C TYR A 235 -11.39 4.68 -6.69
N TYR A 236 -12.70 4.40 -6.54
CA TYR A 236 -13.41 4.67 -5.32
C TYR A 236 -14.56 3.69 -5.07
N GLU A 237 -14.90 3.50 -3.80
CA GLU A 237 -16.05 2.75 -3.31
C GLU A 237 -16.97 3.70 -2.53
N ILE A 238 -18.28 3.55 -2.69
CA ILE A 238 -19.28 4.30 -1.92
C ILE A 238 -19.70 3.44 -0.72
N VAL A 239 -19.40 3.91 0.48
CA VAL A 239 -19.71 3.22 1.74
C VAL A 239 -20.75 4.02 2.50
N TYR A 240 -21.77 3.37 3.04
CA TYR A 240 -22.82 4.02 3.82
C TYR A 240 -22.61 3.76 5.30
N GLN A 241 -22.73 4.82 6.11
CA GLN A 241 -22.73 4.73 7.57
C GLN A 241 -23.98 5.42 8.12
N GLU A 242 -24.65 4.78 9.08
CA GLU A 242 -25.71 5.44 9.84
C GLU A 242 -25.09 6.34 10.91
N SER A 243 -25.64 7.55 11.08
CA SER A 243 -25.32 8.32 12.28
C SER A 243 -25.93 7.61 13.47
N GLY A 244 -25.14 6.82 14.19
CA GLY A 244 -25.54 6.31 15.48
C GLY A 244 -25.95 7.47 16.39
N ARG A 245 -27.12 7.38 17.01
CA ARG A 245 -27.42 8.18 18.20
C ARG A 245 -26.39 7.75 19.27
N GLY A 246 -25.39 8.59 19.50
CA GLY A 246 -24.68 8.61 20.78
C GLY A 246 -25.62 9.01 21.91
#